data_AF-A0A969H2Z9-F1
#
_entry.id   AF-A0A969H2Z9-F1
#
_cell.length_a   1.000
_cell.length_b   1.000
_cell.length_c   1.000
_cell.angle_alpha   90.00
_cell.angle_beta   90.00
_cell.angle_gamma   90.00
#
_symmetry.space_group_name_H-M   'P 1'
#
loop_
_entity.id
_entity.type
_entity.pdbx_description
1 polymer ?
#
loop_
_entity_poly.entity_id
_entity_poly.type
_entity_poly.pdbx_seq_one_letter_code
_entity_poly.pdbx_strand_id
1 'polypeptide(L)'
;MKPIQETFLELDWEDADEARQARDARAEELQAQGLVCVLENLYNAVDGRQVFMVIATEAEKIDVRRTQDSNRGDSREGSKSRALVPRRKGKSVAEPEIR
;
A
#
# COMPACT_ATOMS: atom_id res chain seq x y z
N MET A 1 -1.32 -9.23 -27.20
CA MET A 1 -1.86 -10.40 -26.49
C MET A 1 -3.09 -10.00 -25.68
N LYS A 2 -3.91 -10.97 -25.25
CA LYS A 2 -4.98 -10.73 -24.27
C LYS A 2 -4.43 -10.98 -22.85
N PRO A 3 -4.85 -10.21 -21.83
CA PRO A 3 -4.46 -10.47 -20.44
C PRO A 3 -5.01 -11.83 -19.98
N ILE A 4 -4.27 -12.48 -19.09
CA ILE A 4 -4.76 -13.65 -18.33
C ILE A 4 -5.51 -13.09 -17.13
N GLN A 5 -6.75 -13.55 -16.91
CA GLN A 5 -7.57 -13.15 -15.78
C GLN A 5 -8.11 -14.42 -15.11
N GLU A 6 -7.78 -14.59 -13.84
CA GLU A 6 -8.22 -15.73 -13.03
C GLU A 6 -8.90 -15.23 -11.76
N THR A 7 -9.98 -15.91 -11.36
CA THR A 7 -10.82 -15.54 -10.22
C THR A 7 -10.85 -16.68 -9.21
N PHE A 8 -10.70 -16.31 -7.94
CA PHE A 8 -10.69 -17.19 -6.78
C PHE A 8 -11.84 -16.74 -5.88
N LEU A 9 -12.90 -17.55 -5.82
CA LEU A 9 -14.07 -17.25 -5.01
C LEU A 9 -13.87 -17.79 -3.60
N GLU A 10 -14.35 -17.06 -2.61
CA GLU A 10 -14.39 -17.52 -1.22
C GLU A 10 -15.04 -18.91 -1.06
N LEU A 11 -16.06 -19.21 -1.88
CA LEU A 11 -16.80 -20.47 -1.83
C LEU A 11 -16.03 -21.71 -2.28
N ASP A 12 -14.99 -21.51 -3.09
CA ASP A 12 -14.20 -22.63 -3.61
C ASP A 12 -13.21 -23.15 -2.56
N TRP A 13 -13.18 -22.52 -1.38
CA TRP A 13 -12.24 -22.74 -0.28
C TRP A 13 -12.96 -22.84 1.06
N GLU A 14 -12.28 -23.32 2.10
CA GLU A 14 -12.88 -23.41 3.44
C GLU A 14 -13.08 -22.02 4.06
N ASP A 15 -12.21 -21.06 3.73
CA ASP A 15 -12.34 -19.65 4.11
C ASP A 15 -11.75 -18.67 3.07
N ALA A 16 -12.00 -17.38 3.29
CA ALA A 16 -11.53 -16.30 2.44
C ALA A 16 -10.00 -16.11 2.47
N ASP A 17 -9.33 -16.55 3.53
CA ASP A 17 -7.88 -16.42 3.67
C ASP A 17 -7.15 -17.45 2.81
N GLU A 18 -7.69 -18.66 2.67
CA GLU A 18 -7.22 -19.69 1.74
C GLU A 18 -7.40 -19.27 0.28
N ALA A 19 -8.56 -18.74 -0.08
CA ALA A 19 -8.81 -18.23 -1.44
C ALA A 19 -7.82 -17.11 -1.82
N ARG A 20 -7.50 -16.24 -0.86
CA ARG A 20 -6.47 -15.20 -1.03
C ARG A 20 -5.08 -15.78 -1.19
N GLN A 21 -4.69 -16.75 -0.36
CA GLN A 21 -3.38 -17.43 -0.46
C GLN A 21 -3.22 -18.15 -1.80
N ALA A 22 -4.27 -18.81 -2.28
CA ALA A 22 -4.26 -19.48 -3.58
C ALA A 22 -4.06 -18.50 -4.74
N ARG A 23 -4.73 -17.35 -4.70
CA ARG A 23 -4.50 -16.26 -5.65
C ARG A 23 -3.05 -15.78 -5.59
N ASP A 24 -2.51 -15.58 -4.39
CA ASP A 24 -1.15 -15.05 -4.21
C ASP A 24 -0.10 -16.03 -4.73
N ALA A 25 -0.23 -17.32 -4.42
CA ALA A 25 0.60 -18.37 -4.99
C ALA A 25 0.53 -18.39 -6.53
N ARG A 26 -0.68 -18.23 -7.09
CA ARG A 26 -0.85 -18.16 -8.54
C ARG A 26 -0.18 -16.92 -9.15
N ALA A 27 -0.24 -15.79 -8.47
CA ALA A 27 0.43 -14.58 -8.90
C ALA A 27 1.96 -14.75 -8.92
N GLU A 28 2.53 -15.42 -7.92
CA GLU A 28 3.96 -15.76 -7.88
C GLU A 28 4.36 -16.66 -9.06
N GLU A 29 3.56 -17.67 -9.40
CA GLU A 29 3.79 -18.53 -10.56
C GLU A 29 3.80 -17.76 -11.88
N LEU A 30 2.85 -16.82 -12.05
CA LEU A 30 2.73 -15.99 -13.25
C LEU A 30 3.86 -14.96 -13.34
N GLN A 31 4.29 -14.40 -12.21
CA GLN A 31 5.45 -13.52 -12.12
C GLN A 31 6.75 -14.26 -12.45
N ALA A 32 6.91 -15.51 -11.99
CA ALA A 32 8.06 -16.35 -12.34
C ALA A 32 8.15 -16.64 -13.84
N GLN A 33 7.02 -16.60 -14.55
CA GLN A 33 6.94 -16.71 -16.02
C GLN A 33 7.28 -15.38 -16.74
N GLY A 34 7.59 -14.32 -16.01
CA GLY A 34 7.92 -13.00 -16.56
C GLY A 34 6.72 -12.11 -16.86
N LEU A 35 5.55 -12.44 -16.31
CA LEU A 35 4.35 -11.61 -16.43
C LEU A 35 4.26 -10.59 -15.28
N VAL A 36 3.68 -9.44 -15.57
CA VAL A 36 3.29 -8.45 -14.56
C VAL A 36 1.90 -8.80 -14.07
N CYS A 37 1.75 -9.00 -12.76
CA CYS A 37 0.47 -9.35 -12.14
C CYS A 37 -0.10 -8.20 -11.33
N VAL A 38 -1.40 -7.95 -11.47
CA VAL A 38 -2.22 -7.05 -10.65
C VAL A 38 -3.21 -7.89 -9.86
N LEU A 39 -3.30 -7.64 -8.56
CA LEU A 39 -4.20 -8.34 -7.65
C LEU A 39 -5.33 -7.44 -7.23
N GLU A 40 -6.56 -7.93 -7.35
CA GLU A 40 -7.76 -7.22 -6.92
C GLU A 40 -8.52 -8.04 -5.86
N ASN A 41 -9.04 -7.33 -4.85
CA ASN A 41 -9.97 -7.85 -3.86
C ASN A 41 -11.31 -7.18 -4.11
N LEU A 42 -12.27 -7.94 -4.60
CA LEU A 42 -13.60 -7.46 -4.93
C LEU A 42 -14.62 -8.04 -3.96
N TYR A 43 -15.76 -7.36 -3.87
CA TYR A 43 -16.90 -7.81 -3.08
C TYR A 43 -18.12 -7.86 -3.98
N ASN A 44 -18.76 -9.02 -4.05
CA ASN A 44 -19.99 -9.16 -4.80
C ASN A 44 -21.18 -8.74 -3.92
N ALA A 45 -21.82 -7.63 -4.28
CA ALA A 45 -22.92 -7.05 -3.51
C ALA A 45 -24.22 -7.88 -3.58
N VAL A 46 -24.34 -8.82 -4.52
CA VAL A 46 -25.55 -9.63 -4.70
C VAL A 46 -25.58 -10.82 -3.75
N ASP A 47 -24.46 -11.51 -3.60
CA ASP A 47 -24.33 -12.71 -2.76
C ASP A 47 -23.56 -12.44 -1.46
N GLY A 48 -22.99 -11.24 -1.31
CA GLY A 48 -22.29 -10.79 -0.13
C GLY A 48 -20.91 -11.40 0.08
N ARG A 49 -20.28 -11.91 -0.98
CA ARG A 49 -19.05 -12.73 -0.93
C ARG A 49 -17.80 -11.98 -1.38
N GLN A 50 -16.65 -12.42 -0.90
CA GLN A 50 -15.36 -11.94 -1.39
C GLN A 50 -14.94 -12.66 -2.67
N VAL A 51 -14.36 -11.89 -3.59
CA VAL A 51 -13.85 -12.35 -4.88
C VAL A 51 -12.42 -11.87 -5.01
N PHE A 52 -11.48 -12.79 -5.09
CA PHE A 52 -10.06 -12.49 -5.25
C PHE A 52 -9.67 -12.72 -6.70
N MET A 53 -9.01 -11.75 -7.33
CA MET A 53 -8.71 -11.81 -8.76
C MET A 53 -7.24 -11.51 -9.03
N VAL A 54 -6.66 -12.23 -9.98
CA VAL A 54 -5.33 -11.95 -10.53
C VAL A 54 -5.45 -11.65 -12.02
N ILE A 55 -4.83 -10.55 -12.43
CA ILE A 55 -4.72 -10.14 -13.83
C ILE A 55 -3.24 -10.16 -14.18
N ALA A 56 -2.84 -11.02 -15.11
CA ALA A 56 -1.47 -11.10 -15.58
C ALA A 56 -1.35 -10.61 -17.03
N THR A 57 -0.39 -9.72 -17.26
CA THR A 57 -0.07 -9.12 -18.55
C THR A 57 1.41 -9.30 -18.85
N GLU A 58 1.78 -9.46 -20.11
CA GLU A 58 3.19 -9.34 -20.50
C GLU A 58 3.68 -7.94 -20.14
N ALA A 59 4.92 -7.85 -19.62
CA ALA A 59 5.55 -6.55 -19.44
C ALA A 59 5.65 -5.88 -20.82
N GLU A 60 4.87 -4.82 -21.04
CA GLU A 60 5.07 -3.99 -22.22
C GLU A 60 6.53 -3.54 -22.22
N LYS A 61 7.25 -3.80 -23.32
CA LYS A 61 8.56 -3.19 -23.55
C LYS A 61 8.32 -1.70 -23.64
N ILE A 62 8.46 -1.00 -22.52
CA ILE A 62 8.43 0.46 -22.48
C ILE A 62 9.58 0.91 -23.39
N ASP A 63 9.25 1.38 -24.59
CA ASP A 63 10.17 2.16 -25.40
C ASP A 63 10.40 3.45 -24.61
N VAL A 64 11.56 3.55 -23.95
CA VAL A 64 11.92 4.65 -23.04
C VAL A 64 12.12 5.91 -23.88
N ARG A 65 11.04 6.55 -24.31
CA ARG A 65 11.07 7.97 -24.64
C ARG A 65 11.01 8.72 -23.32
N ARG A 66 12.21 9.03 -22.81
CA ARG A 66 12.44 9.94 -21.69
C ARG A 66 11.54 11.17 -21.81
N THR A 67 10.51 11.24 -20.98
CA THR A 67 10.10 12.51 -20.39
C THR A 67 10.73 12.59 -19.01
N GLN A 68 12.02 12.96 -19.02
CA GLN A 68 12.59 13.75 -17.96
C GLN A 68 11.86 15.09 -18.02
N ASP A 69 10.87 15.31 -17.16
CA ASP A 69 10.54 16.67 -16.78
C ASP A 69 10.64 16.80 -15.27
N SER A 70 11.36 17.83 -14.89
CA SER A 70 11.97 18.00 -13.59
C SER A 70 11.11 18.98 -12.83
N ASN A 71 10.62 18.65 -11.62
CA ASN A 71 10.36 19.73 -10.67
C ASN A 71 10.36 19.30 -9.20
N ARG A 72 11.56 19.44 -8.62
CA ARG A 72 11.85 20.10 -7.34
C ARG A 72 11.13 19.59 -6.09
N GLY A 73 11.89 18.81 -5.33
CA GLY A 73 11.95 19.05 -3.89
C GLY A 73 12.59 20.41 -3.61
N ASP A 74 12.02 21.17 -2.68
CA ASP A 74 12.69 22.27 -2.01
C ASP A 74 12.51 22.08 -0.50
N SER A 75 13.51 21.44 0.10
CA SER A 75 13.75 21.52 1.54
C SER A 75 14.46 22.85 1.82
N ARG A 76 13.80 23.78 2.52
CA ARG A 76 14.47 24.90 3.19
C ARG A 76 13.91 25.17 4.57
N GLU A 77 14.64 24.67 5.57
CA GLU A 77 14.90 25.36 6.83
C GLU A 77 15.19 26.85 6.61
N GLY A 78 14.63 27.75 7.44
CA GLY A 78 14.87 29.18 7.29
C GLY A 78 14.10 30.10 8.24
N SER A 79 14.41 30.00 9.53
CA SER A 79 14.01 30.82 10.69
C SER A 79 13.77 32.35 10.53
N LYS A 80 12.99 32.89 11.51
CA LYS A 80 13.00 34.25 12.17
C LYS A 80 11.83 35.19 11.80
N SER A 81 11.13 35.91 12.71
CA SER A 81 11.32 36.22 14.15
C SER A 81 10.09 36.91 14.78
N ARG A 82 9.92 36.71 16.11
CA ARG A 82 9.50 37.66 17.19
C ARG A 82 8.13 38.38 17.07
N ALA A 83 7.35 38.63 18.12
CA ALA A 83 7.31 38.37 19.57
C ALA A 83 5.94 38.91 20.07
N LEU A 84 5.33 38.56 21.22
CA LEU A 84 5.65 39.05 22.57
C LEU A 84 4.59 38.57 23.60
N VAL A 85 5.09 37.89 24.66
CA VAL A 85 4.68 37.85 26.11
C VAL A 85 3.29 37.31 26.58
N PRO A 86 3.10 36.98 27.89
CA PRO A 86 4.07 36.67 28.95
C PRO A 86 3.78 35.41 29.80
N ARG A 87 4.88 34.96 30.40
CA ARG A 87 5.09 34.03 31.53
C ARG A 87 4.07 34.10 32.67
N ARG A 88 3.69 32.93 33.18
CA ARG A 88 3.60 32.69 34.63
C ARG A 88 4.42 31.48 35.03
N LYS A 89 4.96 31.59 36.25
CA LYS A 89 6.18 30.99 36.77
C LYS A 89 5.83 30.17 38.01
N GLY A 90 6.51 29.04 38.15
CA GLY A 90 6.69 28.33 39.42
C GLY A 90 5.91 27.02 39.50
N LYS A 91 6.44 25.93 40.05
CA LYS A 91 7.71 25.73 40.73
C LYS A 91 7.89 24.22 40.86
N SER A 92 9.00 23.69 40.38
CA SER A 92 9.49 22.35 40.66
C SER A 92 9.99 22.27 42.10
N VAL A 93 9.58 21.24 42.85
CA VAL A 93 10.27 20.68 44.03
C VAL A 93 9.90 19.19 44.04
N ALA A 94 10.78 18.34 43.53
CA ALA A 94 11.77 17.54 44.26
C ALA A 94 11.19 16.24 44.85
N GLU A 95 11.93 15.17 44.55
CA GLU A 95 11.81 13.75 44.89
C GLU A 95 11.94 13.50 46.43
N PRO A 96 12.12 12.24 46.89
CA PRO A 96 11.16 11.24 47.35
C PRO A 96 11.11 11.12 48.89
N GLU A 97 10.12 10.41 49.47
CA GLU A 97 10.36 9.65 50.72
C GLU A 97 9.28 8.58 50.99
N ILE A 98 9.72 7.32 50.86
CA ILE A 98 9.56 6.19 51.79
C ILE A 98 8.37 6.24 52.78
N ARG A 99 7.47 5.26 52.68
CA ARG A 99 7.00 4.47 53.83
C ARG A 99 6.45 3.11 53.40
#